data_AF-A0AAV5VT20-F1
#
_entry.id   AF-A0AAV5VT20-F1
#
_cell.length_a   1.000
_cell.length_b   1.000
_cell.length_c   1.000
_cell.angle_alpha   90.00
_cell.angle_beta   90.00
_cell.angle_gamma   90.00
#
_symmetry.space_group_name_H-M   'P 1'
#
loop_
_entity.id
_entity.type
_entity.pdbx_description
1 polymer ?
#
loop_
_entity_poly.entity_id
_entity_poly.type
_entity_poly.pdbx_seq_one_letter_code
_entity_poly.pdbx_strand_id
1 'polypeptide(L)'
;QNSSSLRYGFELDRTCLVDIGMHAQIVMSIMNTFVLHPMPLYILFRKSRAMSADIRRCYIAMHFSFIFHELFFFFFIRVYPIAPWPGLYCEGPLCQLNLPDQAMLALISLPIVGLQLPFFTLIVRMHQMLIGDNSRFSLSKR
;
A
#
# COMPACT_ATOMS: atom_id res chain seq x y z
N GLN A 1 38.39 -9.86 -20.23
CA GLN A 1 38.03 -8.70 -19.38
C GLN A 1 36.93 -9.18 -18.45
N ASN A 2 37.31 -9.56 -17.23
CA ASN A 2 36.39 -10.03 -16.20
C ASN A 2 35.80 -8.81 -15.50
N SER A 3 34.77 -8.24 -16.11
CA SER A 3 33.93 -7.24 -15.46
C SER A 3 32.92 -8.00 -14.61
N SER A 4 33.17 -8.09 -13.30
CA SER A 4 32.15 -8.43 -12.32
C SER A 4 30.99 -7.45 -12.51
N SER A 5 29.96 -7.89 -13.22
CA SER A 5 28.79 -7.11 -13.62
C SER A 5 28.00 -6.74 -12.37
N LEU A 6 28.26 -5.54 -11.86
CA LEU A 6 27.40 -4.89 -10.88
C LEU A 6 26.03 -4.69 -11.53
N ARG A 7 24.97 -5.22 -10.90
CA ARG A 7 23.59 -5.24 -11.43
C ARG A 7 23.08 -3.85 -11.84
N TYR A 8 23.62 -2.80 -11.23
CA TYR A 8 23.24 -1.40 -11.47
C TYR A 8 24.39 -0.51 -11.97
N GLY A 9 25.60 -1.05 -12.16
CA GLY A 9 26.73 -0.29 -12.73
C GLY A 9 27.33 0.82 -11.85
N PHE A 10 26.83 1.03 -10.63
CA PHE A 10 27.36 2.02 -9.69
C PHE A 10 28.16 1.35 -8.56
N GLU A 11 29.40 1.77 -8.35
CA GLU A 11 30.23 1.39 -7.19
C GLU A 11 29.53 1.69 -5.85
N LEU A 12 28.66 2.73 -5.83
CA LEU A 12 27.89 3.15 -4.66
C LEU A 12 26.89 2.10 -4.18
N ASP A 13 26.41 1.26 -5.10
CA ASP A 13 25.37 0.26 -4.83
C ASP A 13 25.90 -0.86 -3.91
N ARG A 14 27.22 -1.11 -3.99
CA ARG A 14 27.94 -2.04 -3.11
C ARG A 14 28.11 -1.51 -1.69
N THR A 15 28.12 -0.18 -1.50
CA THR A 15 28.28 0.47 -0.18
C THR A 15 26.96 0.85 0.48
N CYS A 16 25.88 1.00 -0.29
CA CYS A 16 24.60 1.57 0.19
C CYS A 16 23.61 0.57 0.81
N LEU A 17 24.00 -0.67 1.14
CA LEU A 17 23.10 -1.68 1.76
C LEU A 17 21.81 -1.93 0.95
N VAL A 18 21.81 -1.65 -0.36
CA VAL A 18 20.59 -1.70 -1.19
C VAL A 18 20.01 -3.11 -1.21
N ASP A 19 20.84 -4.14 -1.37
CA ASP A 19 20.41 -5.55 -1.31
C ASP A 19 19.75 -5.90 0.04
N ILE A 20 20.30 -5.39 1.16
CA ILE A 20 19.72 -5.61 2.49
C ILE A 20 18.39 -4.87 2.61
N GLY A 21 18.30 -3.64 2.10
CA GLY A 21 17.06 -2.88 2.03
C GLY A 21 15.99 -3.61 1.21
N MET A 22 16.35 -4.16 0.04
CA MET A 22 15.44 -4.93 -0.80
C MET A 22 14.96 -6.19 -0.11
N HIS A 23 15.86 -6.95 0.54
CA HIS A 23 15.48 -8.14 1.32
C HIS A 23 14.61 -7.79 2.52
N ALA A 24 14.95 -6.74 3.27
CA ALA A 24 14.14 -6.27 4.40
C ALA A 24 12.75 -5.83 3.93
N GLN A 25 12.66 -5.08 2.83
CA GLN A 25 11.40 -4.64 2.25
C GLN A 25 10.53 -5.85 1.83
N ILE A 26 11.12 -6.86 1.18
CA ILE A 26 10.41 -8.10 0.84
C ILE A 26 9.85 -8.78 2.08
N VAL A 27 10.69 -9.00 3.10
CA VAL A 27 10.29 -9.69 4.33
C VAL A 27 9.20 -8.90 5.06
N MET A 28 9.37 -7.58 5.17
CA MET A 28 8.39 -6.69 5.78
C MET A 28 7.06 -6.69 5.02
N SER A 29 7.07 -6.62 3.68
CA SER A 29 5.85 -6.69 2.87
C SER A 29 5.13 -8.02 3.05
N ILE A 30 5.85 -9.16 3.03
CA ILE A 30 5.25 -10.48 3.26
C ILE A 30 4.64 -10.54 4.67
N MET A 31 5.38 -10.10 5.70
CA MET A 31 4.85 -10.06 7.06
C MET A 31 3.62 -9.16 7.19
N ASN A 32 3.62 -7.99 6.53
CA ASN A 32 2.49 -7.06 6.59
C ASN A 32 1.24 -7.66 5.92
N THR A 33 1.42 -8.21 4.72
CA THR A 33 0.35 -8.84 3.93
C THR A 33 -0.27 -10.05 4.63
N PHE A 34 0.54 -10.91 5.25
CA PHE A 34 0.04 -12.18 5.82
C PHE A 34 -0.27 -12.12 7.32
N VAL A 35 0.35 -11.22 8.08
CA VAL A 35 0.17 -11.16 9.54
C VAL A 35 -0.63 -9.92 9.93
N LEU A 36 -0.20 -8.74 9.50
CA LEU A 36 -0.76 -7.49 9.99
C LEU A 36 -2.13 -7.15 9.41
N HIS A 37 -2.41 -7.41 8.13
CA HIS A 37 -3.75 -7.18 7.55
C HIS A 37 -4.78 -8.27 7.90
N PRO A 38 -4.43 -9.57 7.91
CA PRO A 38 -5.40 -10.62 8.25
C PRO A 38 -5.77 -10.65 9.74
N MET A 39 -4.89 -10.20 10.64
CA MET A 39 -5.15 -10.22 12.08
C MET A 39 -6.35 -9.33 12.49
N PRO A 40 -6.46 -8.06 12.07
CA PRO A 40 -7.66 -7.24 12.26
C PRO A 40 -8.90 -7.84 11.63
N LEU A 41 -8.79 -8.39 10.40
CA LEU A 41 -9.91 -9.06 9.74
C LEU A 41 -10.42 -10.25 10.57
N TYR A 42 -9.51 -11.09 11.06
CA TYR A 42 -9.83 -12.24 11.90
C TYR A 42 -10.55 -11.81 13.19
N ILE A 43 -10.05 -10.76 13.86
CA ILE A 43 -10.69 -10.19 15.06
C ILE A 43 -12.10 -9.68 14.72
N LEU A 44 -12.25 -8.98 13.59
CA LEU A 44 -13.52 -8.43 13.14
C LEU A 44 -14.56 -9.52 12.87
N PHE A 45 -14.15 -10.61 12.23
CA PHE A 45 -15.01 -11.76 11.95
C PHE A 45 -15.44 -12.46 13.25
N ARG A 46 -14.52 -12.61 14.22
CA ARG A 46 -14.82 -13.30 15.49
C ARG A 46 -15.68 -12.46 16.44
N LYS A 47 -15.48 -11.14 16.49
CA LYS A 47 -16.21 -10.21 17.39
C LYS A 47 -17.23 -9.33 16.65
N SER A 48 -17.95 -9.92 15.70
CA SER A 48 -18.83 -9.16 14.80
C SER A 48 -20.01 -8.43 15.46
N ARG A 49 -20.44 -8.79 16.67
CA ARG A 49 -21.67 -8.23 17.27
C ARG A 49 -21.51 -6.80 17.82
N ALA A 50 -20.28 -6.31 18.01
CA ALA A 50 -20.04 -5.00 18.61
C ALA A 50 -20.10 -3.81 17.63
N MET A 51 -20.18 -4.09 16.32
CA MET A 51 -19.97 -3.07 15.27
C MET A 51 -21.10 -3.11 14.24
N SER A 52 -21.52 -1.94 13.77
CA SER A 52 -22.54 -1.84 12.72
C SER A 52 -22.04 -2.51 11.43
N ALA A 53 -22.97 -3.16 10.71
CA ALA A 53 -22.65 -3.92 9.52
C ALA A 53 -21.99 -3.06 8.42
N ASP A 54 -22.35 -1.77 8.34
CA ASP A 54 -21.82 -0.85 7.33
C ASP A 54 -20.36 -0.48 7.58
N ILE A 55 -19.99 -0.11 8.82
CA ILE A 55 -18.58 0.20 9.13
C ILE A 55 -17.74 -1.07 9.00
N ARG A 56 -18.30 -2.23 9.36
CA ARG A 56 -17.63 -3.53 9.17
C ARG A 56 -17.29 -3.76 7.69
N ARG A 57 -18.22 -3.48 6.76
CA ARG A 57 -17.96 -3.59 5.31
C ARG A 57 -16.88 -2.62 4.85
N CYS A 58 -16.91 -1.37 5.30
CA CYS A 58 -15.87 -0.38 4.98
C CYS A 58 -14.49 -0.81 5.50
N TYR A 59 -14.43 -1.35 6.72
CA TYR A 59 -13.18 -1.81 7.32
C TYR A 59 -12.61 -3.03 6.59
N ILE A 60 -13.47 -3.98 6.21
CA ILE A 60 -13.08 -5.12 5.37
C ILE A 60 -12.55 -4.64 4.02
N ALA A 61 -13.28 -3.75 3.34
CA ALA A 61 -12.87 -3.18 2.06
C ALA A 61 -11.51 -2.46 2.17
N MET A 62 -11.30 -1.69 3.24
CA MET A 62 -10.03 -1.00 3.51
C MET A 62 -8.86 -1.98 3.62
N HIS A 63 -9.00 -3.07 4.39
CA HIS A 63 -7.95 -4.09 4.50
C HIS A 63 -7.68 -4.82 3.19
N PHE A 64 -8.73 -5.14 2.42
CA PHE A 64 -8.55 -5.68 1.07
C PHE A 64 -7.82 -4.72 0.14
N SER A 65 -8.12 -3.42 0.21
CA SER A 65 -7.39 -2.39 -0.54
C SER A 65 -5.93 -2.31 -0.12
N PHE A 66 -5.60 -2.42 1.17
CA PHE A 66 -4.22 -2.46 1.64
C PHE A 66 -3.47 -3.70 1.12
N ILE A 67 -4.08 -4.88 1.23
CA ILE A 67 -3.48 -6.13 0.70
C ILE A 67 -3.25 -6.02 -0.80
N PHE A 68 -4.24 -5.55 -1.55
CA PHE A 68 -4.11 -5.35 -2.99
C PHE A 68 -3.01 -4.35 -3.33
N HIS A 69 -2.95 -3.22 -2.61
CA HIS A 69 -1.92 -2.21 -2.79
C HIS A 69 -0.53 -2.79 -2.51
N GLU A 70 -0.35 -3.53 -1.41
CA GLU A 70 0.92 -4.17 -1.11
C GLU A 70 1.33 -5.17 -2.19
N LEU A 71 0.43 -6.07 -2.60
CA LEU A 71 0.69 -7.02 -3.68
C LEU A 71 1.04 -6.30 -4.98
N PHE A 72 0.35 -5.21 -5.30
CA PHE A 72 0.61 -4.42 -6.49
C PHE A 72 2.01 -3.80 -6.48
N PHE A 73 2.38 -3.12 -5.40
CA PHE A 73 3.70 -2.49 -5.29
C PHE A 73 4.82 -3.50 -5.09
N PHE A 74 4.57 -4.60 -4.40
CA PHE A 74 5.56 -5.61 -4.09
C PHE A 74 5.85 -6.53 -5.29
N PHE A 75 4.80 -6.99 -5.98
CA PHE A 75 4.92 -7.99 -7.05
C PHE A 75 4.99 -7.37 -8.45
N PHE A 76 4.17 -6.35 -8.73
CA PHE A 76 4.01 -5.88 -10.11
C PHE A 76 4.97 -4.75 -10.51
N ILE A 77 5.18 -3.77 -9.62
CA ILE A 77 5.98 -2.58 -9.94
C ILE A 77 7.34 -2.63 -9.24
N ARG A 78 7.41 -2.96 -7.95
CA ARG A 78 8.66 -3.02 -7.16
C ARG A 78 9.56 -1.79 -7.41
N VAL A 79 9.11 -0.67 -6.87
CA VAL A 79 9.83 0.61 -6.99
C VAL A 79 10.90 0.72 -5.91
N TYR A 80 12.08 1.18 -6.31
CA TYR A 80 13.20 1.47 -5.42
C TYR A 80 13.67 2.91 -5.59
N PRO A 81 13.71 3.70 -4.51
CA PRO A 81 14.40 4.98 -4.55
C PRO A 81 15.90 4.76 -4.68
N ILE A 82 16.51 5.29 -5.72
CA ILE A 82 17.97 5.20 -5.92
C ILE A 82 18.62 6.31 -5.09
N ALA A 83 18.77 6.11 -3.77
CA ALA A 83 19.50 7.09 -2.96
C ALA A 83 20.97 7.20 -3.44
N PRO A 84 21.58 8.39 -3.53
CA PRO A 84 21.08 9.73 -3.16
C PRO A 84 20.38 10.49 -4.31
N TRP A 85 20.15 9.85 -5.45
CA TRP A 85 19.56 10.48 -6.63
C TRP A 85 18.02 10.55 -6.53
N PRO A 86 17.37 11.54 -7.17
CA PRO A 86 15.91 11.63 -7.21
C PRO A 86 15.26 10.61 -8.18
N GLY A 87 15.99 9.58 -8.59
CA GLY A 87 15.52 8.55 -9.52
C GLY A 87 14.75 7.45 -8.82
N LEU A 88 13.69 6.97 -9.46
CA LEU A 88 12.99 5.74 -9.08
C LEU A 88 13.41 4.64 -10.04
N TYR A 89 14.08 3.61 -9.53
CA TYR A 89 14.28 2.38 -10.27
C TYR A 89 13.03 1.52 -10.14
N CYS A 90 12.63 0.87 -11.23
CA CYS A 90 11.47 -0.01 -11.23
C CYS A 90 11.87 -1.43 -11.65
N GLU A 91 11.46 -2.43 -10.88
CA GLU A 91 11.81 -3.83 -11.12
C GLU A 91 10.59 -4.76 -11.00
N GLY A 92 9.76 -4.85 -12.04
CA GLY A 92 8.62 -5.76 -12.00
C GLY A 92 8.06 -6.09 -13.38
N PRO A 93 7.11 -7.04 -13.45
CA PRO A 93 6.46 -7.43 -14.71
C PRO A 93 5.89 -6.25 -15.48
N LEU A 94 5.30 -5.27 -14.79
CA LEU A 94 4.75 -4.07 -15.44
C LEU A 94 5.84 -3.14 -15.98
N CYS A 95 7.02 -3.13 -15.36
CA CYS A 95 8.16 -2.32 -15.82
C CYS A 95 8.94 -2.95 -16.98
N GLN A 96 8.78 -4.26 -17.22
CA GLN A 96 9.33 -4.92 -18.40
C GLN A 96 8.52 -4.65 -19.68
N LEU A 97 7.30 -4.13 -19.56
CA LEU A 97 6.42 -3.84 -20.71
C LEU A 97 6.80 -2.58 -21.49
N ASN A 98 7.85 -1.86 -21.07
CA ASN A 98 8.38 -0.66 -21.73
C ASN A 98 7.27 0.39 -22.04
N LEU A 99 6.38 0.59 -21.06
CA LEU A 99 5.29 1.55 -21.14
C LEU A 99 5.83 3.00 -21.09
N PRO A 100 5.14 3.97 -21.69
CA PRO A 100 5.55 5.37 -21.58
C PRO A 100 5.47 5.85 -20.13
N ASP A 101 6.40 6.73 -19.73
CA ASP A 101 6.55 7.22 -18.35
C ASP A 101 5.26 7.76 -17.74
N GLN A 102 4.43 8.43 -18.55
CA GLN A 102 3.13 8.96 -18.12
C GLN A 102 2.15 7.84 -17.72
N ALA A 103 2.12 6.74 -18.48
CA ALA A 103 1.27 5.60 -18.17
C ALA A 103 1.76 4.88 -16.92
N MET A 104 3.08 4.76 -16.75
CA MET A 104 3.68 4.20 -15.53
C MET A 104 3.32 5.02 -14.29
N LEU A 105 3.44 6.35 -14.37
CA LEU A 105 3.07 7.23 -13.26
C LEU A 105 1.57 7.16 -12.94
N ALA A 106 0.71 7.13 -13.97
CA ALA A 106 -0.73 6.96 -13.81
C ALA A 106 -1.06 5.62 -13.14
N LEU A 107 -0.40 4.55 -13.56
CA LEU A 107 -0.57 3.21 -13.03
C LEU A 107 -0.10 3.09 -11.57
N ILE A 108 0.97 3.78 -11.18
CA ILE A 108 1.45 3.87 -9.79
C ILE A 108 0.50 4.69 -8.91
N SER A 109 -0.03 5.80 -9.42
CA SER A 109 -0.91 6.70 -8.65
C SER A 109 -2.31 6.15 -8.43
N LEU A 110 -2.84 5.36 -9.36
CA LEU A 110 -4.17 4.76 -9.27
C LEU A 110 -4.42 3.97 -7.97
N PRO A 111 -3.60 2.98 -7.58
CA PRO A 111 -3.80 2.25 -6.33
C PRO A 111 -3.64 3.14 -5.08
N ILE A 112 -2.76 4.13 -5.11
CA ILE A 112 -2.55 5.07 -4.00
C ILE A 112 -3.84 5.88 -3.76
N VAL A 113 -4.40 6.45 -4.82
CA VAL A 113 -5.67 7.21 -4.74
C VAL A 113 -6.82 6.28 -4.36
N GLY A 114 -6.86 5.07 -4.94
CA GLY A 114 -7.88 4.06 -4.64
C GLY A 114 -7.91 3.65 -3.17
N LEU A 115 -6.74 3.54 -2.52
CA LEU A 115 -6.60 3.23 -1.11
C LEU A 115 -7.13 4.35 -0.19
N GLN A 116 -7.04 5.59 -0.64
CA GLN A 116 -7.48 6.75 0.14
C GLN A 116 -9.01 6.80 0.30
N LEU A 117 -9.77 6.30 -0.68
CA LEU A 117 -11.24 6.32 -0.70
C LEU A 117 -11.89 5.55 0.47
N PRO A 118 -11.57 4.27 0.73
CA PRO A 118 -12.15 3.54 1.84
C PRO A 118 -11.71 4.11 3.19
N PHE A 119 -10.47 4.60 3.29
CA PHE A 119 -9.96 5.24 4.50
C PHE A 119 -10.74 6.52 4.84
N PHE A 120 -10.93 7.40 3.85
CA PHE A 120 -11.68 8.64 4.03
C PHE A 120 -13.14 8.35 4.40
N THR A 121 -13.77 7.40 3.71
CA THR A 121 -15.15 6.97 4.00
C THR A 121 -15.28 6.47 5.44
N LEU A 122 -14.32 5.68 5.91
CA LEU A 122 -14.32 5.15 7.26
C LEU A 122 -14.16 6.26 8.31
N ILE A 123 -13.23 7.19 8.10
CA ILE A 123 -13.04 8.34 9.01
C ILE A 123 -14.32 9.17 9.10
N VAL A 124 -14.92 9.52 7.96
CA VAL A 124 -16.17 10.32 7.96
C VAL A 124 -17.27 9.60 8.74
N ARG A 125 -17.42 8.29 8.57
CA ARG A 125 -18.41 7.49 9.31
C ARG A 125 -18.12 7.42 10.81
N MET A 126 -16.87 7.22 11.20
CA MET A 126 -16.49 7.24 12.62
C MET A 126 -16.70 8.62 13.23
N HIS A 127 -16.42 9.68 12.49
CA HIS A 127 -16.64 11.06 12.92
C HIS A 127 -18.15 11.34 13.11
N GLN A 128 -18.99 10.88 12.19
CA GLN A 128 -20.46 10.97 12.32
C GLN A 128 -20.98 10.25 13.57
N MET A 129 -20.34 9.17 14.02
CA MET A 129 -20.74 8.47 15.24
C MET A 129 -20.37 9.22 16.53
N LEU A 130 -19.36 10.09 16.48
CA LEU A 130 -18.91 10.89 17.62
C LEU A 130 -19.67 12.21 17.73
N ILE A 131 -20.15 12.74 16.61
CA ILE A 131 -20.96 13.95 16.57
C ILE A 131 -22.36 13.64 17.11
N GLY A 132 -22.79 14.38 18.13
CA GLY A 132 -24.15 14.27 18.68
C GLY A 132 -25.24 14.73 17.72
N ASP A 133 -26.45 14.18 17.86
CA ASP A 133 -27.59 14.34 16.94
C ASP A 133 -28.04 15.79 16.70
N ASN A 134 -27.63 16.74 17.56
CA ASN A 134 -28.02 18.15 17.49
C ASN A 134 -27.06 19.06 16.70
N SER A 135 -25.99 18.53 16.08
CA SER A 135 -25.05 19.36 15.32
C SER A 135 -25.50 19.62 13.87
N ARG A 136 -25.23 20.84 13.36
CA ARG A 136 -25.47 21.22 11.95
C ARG A 136 -24.61 20.44 10.94
N PHE A 137 -23.63 19.66 11.40
CA PHE A 137 -22.71 18.90 10.57
C PHE A 137 -23.10 17.42 10.42
N SER A 138 -24.27 17.01 10.91
CA SER A 138 -24.78 15.65 10.68
C SER A 138 -25.21 15.46 9.22
N LEU A 139 -24.46 14.63 8.49
CA LEU A 139 -24.69 14.33 7.06
C LEU A 139 -25.59 13.10 6.83
N SER A 140 -25.96 12.35 7.86
CA SER A 140 -26.75 11.12 7.75
C SER A 140 -27.72 11.00 8.92
N LYS A 141 -29.03 10.86 8.66
CA LYS A 141 -29.97 10.35 9.68
C LYS A 141 -29.61 8.89 9.97
N ARG A 142 -29.60 8.56 11.25
CA ARG A 142 -29.17 7.27 11.80
C ARG A 142 -30.19 6.17 11.56
#